data_AF-A0A6P6WYX5-F1
#
_entry.id   AF-A0A6P6WYX5-F1
#
_cell.length_a   1.000
_cell.length_b   1.000
_cell.length_c   1.000
_cell.angle_alpha   90.00
_cell.angle_beta   90.00
_cell.angle_gamma   90.00
#
_symmetry.space_group_name_H-M   'P 1'
#
loop_
_entity.id
_entity.type
_entity.pdbx_description
1 polymer ?
#
loop_
_entity_poly.entity_id
_entity_poly.type
_entity_poly.pdbx_seq_one_letter_code
_entity_poly.pdbx_strand_id
1 'polypeptide(L)'
;MAAKYCSRSHPCMVGVASTDSHIWRRMMAVREAAEQNIVWLVQSGDSNFWFDNWLGSGPLCQRLENVSDHQVKDFMSQGRWNKKLLLQWVPSRIIDEILKKEPPLLPQCDHMIWKLNQLGAFSLASAFQVIKYASESSFMFSKVWISVLPLKISFFMVRLLRNRLLVVSSLVKFHVQGPSKCFCYLDSQSKTLDHVFSEGEFAQQLWSFFGSAVGVSYLGVGVRSRLAAWWFHCRENGFVHAVLPILFCWQIWKARNRKVFEEREPQLRSVCDWIFRELRDMFNLKFPNRLAEISSWPNYYIAVKFGGGGILHDGNGVMVFAFTVPFREMSSVQAKAKLLLFGVQQCIQCGFVRLHVEVDSLLVVQILQNKAACPWKIWAEMEKIKGCMRFVARVTHWYGGGESSG
;
A
#
# COMPACT_ATOMS: atom_id res chain seq x y z
N MET A 1 -9.21 -33.10 19.90
CA MET A 1 -9.38 -32.31 18.67
C MET A 1 -8.55 -32.96 17.56
N ALA A 2 -9.15 -33.62 16.57
CA ALA A 2 -8.41 -34.22 15.46
C ALA A 2 -8.29 -33.20 14.31
N ALA A 3 -7.23 -32.38 14.34
CA ALA A 3 -6.94 -31.45 13.26
C ALA A 3 -6.01 -32.09 12.23
N LYS A 4 -6.16 -31.73 10.95
CA LYS A 4 -5.36 -32.26 9.82
C LYS A 4 -3.84 -32.31 10.07
N TYR A 5 -3.31 -31.37 10.84
CA TYR A 5 -1.88 -31.24 11.15
C TYR A 5 -1.52 -31.59 12.60
N CYS A 6 -2.50 -31.81 13.48
CA CYS A 6 -2.31 -32.06 14.91
C CYS A 6 -3.19 -33.24 15.35
N SER A 7 -3.11 -34.37 14.65
CA SER A 7 -4.00 -35.51 14.91
C SER A 7 -3.59 -36.35 16.12
N ARG A 8 -2.33 -36.26 16.56
CA ARG A 8 -1.74 -37.11 17.62
C ARG A 8 -1.09 -36.34 18.77
N SER A 9 -1.03 -35.01 18.69
CA SER A 9 -0.30 -34.19 19.66
C SER A 9 -0.94 -32.81 19.76
N HIS A 10 -0.79 -32.18 20.92
CA HIS A 10 -1.28 -30.83 21.15
C HIS A 10 -0.65 -29.84 20.16
N PRO A 11 -1.37 -28.83 19.62
CA PRO A 11 -0.83 -27.84 18.69
C PRO A 11 0.48 -27.18 19.14
N CYS A 12 0.67 -27.00 20.46
CA CYS A 12 1.90 -26.43 21.05
C CYS A 12 3.11 -27.39 21.01
N MET A 13 2.88 -28.71 20.92
CA MET A 13 3.93 -29.74 20.93
C MET A 13 4.42 -30.12 19.53
N VAL A 14 3.63 -29.84 18.49
CA VAL A 14 3.99 -30.24 17.13
C VAL A 14 5.21 -29.42 16.69
N GLY A 15 6.24 -30.07 16.15
CA GLY A 15 7.41 -29.45 15.56
C GLY A 15 7.27 -29.25 14.04
N VAL A 16 8.29 -28.64 13.43
CA VAL A 16 8.41 -28.58 11.96
C VAL A 16 9.35 -29.67 11.48
N ALA A 17 8.87 -30.53 10.61
CA ALA A 17 9.65 -31.54 9.88
C ALA A 17 10.08 -31.04 8.49
N SER A 18 11.14 -31.64 7.95
CA SER A 18 11.64 -31.34 6.60
C SER A 18 10.65 -31.72 5.50
N THR A 19 9.77 -32.69 5.74
CA THR A 19 8.73 -33.15 4.80
C THR A 19 7.45 -32.32 4.85
N ASP A 20 7.35 -31.37 5.79
CA ASP A 20 6.11 -30.62 6.00
C ASP A 20 5.78 -29.67 4.84
N SER A 21 4.48 -29.51 4.60
CA SER A 21 3.98 -28.56 3.61
C SER A 21 4.41 -27.12 3.93
N HIS A 22 4.65 -26.31 2.90
CA HIS A 22 4.96 -24.89 3.09
C HIS A 22 3.88 -24.11 3.86
N ILE A 23 2.62 -24.54 3.77
CA ILE A 23 1.51 -23.95 4.52
C ILE A 23 1.68 -24.23 6.02
N TRP A 24 1.96 -25.48 6.39
CA TRP A 24 2.19 -25.86 7.78
C TRP A 24 3.37 -25.11 8.40
N ARG A 25 4.50 -25.03 7.69
CA ARG A 25 5.66 -24.26 8.17
C ARG A 25 5.32 -22.79 8.42
N ARG A 26 4.43 -22.20 7.62
CA ARG A 26 3.95 -20.82 7.84
C ARG A 26 3.01 -20.70 9.02
N MET A 27 2.10 -21.65 9.22
CA MET A 27 1.24 -21.67 10.42
C MET A 27 2.09 -21.77 11.69
N MET A 28 3.11 -22.63 11.66
CA MET A 28 4.06 -22.80 12.75
C MET A 28 4.87 -21.53 13.06
N ALA A 29 5.28 -20.78 12.03
CA ALA A 29 5.97 -19.50 12.22
C ALA A 29 5.08 -18.41 12.86
N VAL A 30 3.76 -18.56 12.81
CA VAL A 30 2.79 -17.61 13.38
C VAL A 30 2.25 -18.09 14.74
N ARG A 31 2.38 -19.38 15.05
CA ARG A 31 1.80 -20.03 16.24
C ARG A 31 2.09 -19.26 17.51
N GLU A 32 3.36 -18.98 17.80
CA GLU A 32 3.76 -18.33 19.05
C GLU A 32 3.10 -16.96 19.25
N ALA A 33 3.03 -16.15 18.19
CA ALA A 33 2.35 -14.86 18.22
C ALA A 33 0.83 -15.00 18.44
N ALA A 34 0.21 -16.06 17.91
CA ALA A 34 -1.21 -16.33 18.12
C ALA A 34 -1.50 -16.85 19.54
N GLU A 35 -0.73 -17.82 20.03
CA GLU A 35 -0.93 -18.45 21.35
C GLU A 35 -0.85 -17.45 22.52
N GLN A 36 -0.02 -16.42 22.42
CA GLN A 36 0.05 -15.34 23.42
C GLN A 36 -1.30 -14.59 23.59
N ASN A 37 -2.12 -14.60 22.54
CA ASN A 37 -3.41 -13.93 22.46
C ASN A 37 -4.60 -14.87 22.69
N ILE A 38 -4.33 -16.14 23.02
CA ILE A 38 -5.33 -17.16 23.32
C ILE A 38 -5.39 -17.40 24.83
N VAL A 39 -6.61 -17.47 25.37
CA VAL A 39 -6.91 -17.96 26.72
C VAL A 39 -8.04 -18.96 26.64
N TRP A 40 -8.04 -19.95 27.52
CA TRP A 40 -9.10 -20.94 27.61
C TRP A 40 -10.01 -20.67 28.81
N LEU A 41 -11.31 -20.57 28.55
CA LEU A 41 -12.32 -20.60 29.59
C LEU A 41 -12.71 -22.06 29.85
N VAL A 42 -12.23 -22.56 30.98
CA VAL A 42 -12.42 -23.96 31.36
C VAL A 42 -13.76 -24.12 32.06
N GLN A 43 -14.59 -25.00 31.54
CA GLN A 43 -15.94 -25.31 31.98
C GLN A 43 -16.05 -26.81 32.33
N SER A 44 -15.80 -27.71 31.37
CA SER A 44 -15.78 -29.17 31.57
C SER A 44 -14.43 -29.68 32.08
N GLY A 45 -13.35 -28.92 31.87
CA GLY A 45 -12.01 -29.33 32.28
C GLY A 45 -11.30 -30.23 31.27
N ASP A 46 -11.72 -30.23 30.01
CA ASP A 46 -11.13 -30.99 28.91
C ASP A 46 -9.87 -30.35 28.31
N SER A 47 -9.67 -29.05 28.53
CA SER A 47 -8.46 -28.30 28.19
C SER A 47 -7.24 -28.94 28.82
N ASN A 48 -6.11 -28.84 28.11
CA ASN A 48 -4.85 -29.38 28.57
C ASN A 48 -4.29 -28.53 29.72
N PHE A 49 -3.94 -29.17 30.83
CA PHE A 49 -3.47 -28.49 32.03
C PHE A 49 -2.15 -27.73 31.80
N TRP A 50 -1.29 -28.21 30.89
CA TRP A 50 0.06 -27.70 30.70
C TRP A 50 0.17 -26.73 29.53
N PHE A 51 -0.46 -27.05 28.40
CA PHE A 51 -0.26 -26.35 27.14
C PHE A 51 -1.32 -25.28 26.84
N ASP A 52 -2.52 -25.39 27.43
CA ASP A 52 -3.58 -24.40 27.24
C ASP A 52 -3.44 -23.28 28.29
N ASN A 53 -3.62 -22.04 27.84
CA ASN A 53 -3.58 -20.87 28.73
C ASN A 53 -4.91 -20.68 29.48
N TRP A 54 -5.23 -21.57 30.40
CA TRP A 54 -6.45 -21.47 31.22
C TRP A 54 -6.27 -20.59 32.47
N LEU A 55 -5.04 -20.40 32.93
CA LEU A 55 -4.73 -19.50 34.05
C LEU A 55 -4.82 -18.01 33.67
N GLY A 56 -4.66 -17.68 32.38
CA GLY A 56 -4.63 -16.31 31.88
C GLY A 56 -3.24 -15.68 31.87
N SER A 57 -2.35 -16.17 32.73
CA SER A 57 -0.94 -15.74 32.88
C SER A 57 0.03 -16.41 31.89
N GLY A 58 -0.48 -17.16 30.91
CA GLY A 58 0.31 -17.99 29.99
C GLY A 58 0.22 -19.48 30.33
N PRO A 59 0.57 -20.36 29.37
CA PRO A 59 0.55 -21.81 29.58
C PRO A 59 1.65 -22.23 30.57
N LEU A 60 1.36 -23.25 31.38
CA LEU A 60 2.29 -23.74 32.41
C LEU A 60 3.57 -24.33 31.80
N CYS A 61 3.51 -24.85 30.57
CA CYS A 61 4.68 -25.39 29.88
C CYS A 61 5.78 -24.36 29.58
N GLN A 62 5.47 -23.06 29.64
CA GLN A 62 6.48 -22.00 29.53
C GLN A 62 7.13 -21.64 30.87
N ARG A 63 6.55 -22.10 31.99
CA ARG A 63 6.96 -21.78 33.36
C ARG A 63 7.59 -22.97 34.09
N LEU A 64 7.34 -24.19 33.60
CA LEU A 64 7.74 -25.45 34.22
C LEU A 64 8.45 -26.32 33.19
N GLU A 65 9.53 -26.97 33.61
CA GLU A 65 10.32 -27.86 32.74
C GLU A 65 9.67 -29.26 32.60
N ASN A 66 9.02 -29.73 33.67
CA ASN A 66 8.37 -31.04 33.69
C ASN A 66 6.89 -30.89 33.32
N VAL A 67 6.58 -31.17 32.05
CA VAL A 67 5.21 -31.18 31.52
C VAL A 67 4.78 -32.60 31.17
N SER A 68 3.49 -32.84 31.20
CA SER A 68 2.89 -34.11 30.81
C SER A 68 1.59 -33.87 30.03
N ASP A 69 0.83 -34.92 29.73
CA ASP A 69 -0.44 -34.83 29.00
C ASP A 69 -1.60 -35.13 29.94
N HIS A 70 -2.03 -34.10 30.68
CA HIS A 70 -3.14 -34.17 31.64
C HIS A 70 -4.19 -33.11 31.29
N GLN A 71 -5.45 -33.44 31.55
CA GLN A 71 -6.55 -32.49 31.45
C GLN A 71 -6.73 -31.74 32.77
N VAL A 72 -7.38 -30.57 32.73
CA VAL A 72 -7.60 -29.78 33.95
C VAL A 72 -8.44 -30.54 34.98
N LYS A 73 -9.45 -31.31 34.53
CA LYS A 73 -10.31 -32.11 35.41
C LYS A 73 -9.58 -33.22 36.16
N ASP A 74 -8.43 -33.68 35.68
CA ASP A 74 -7.65 -34.75 36.32
C ASP A 74 -7.09 -34.30 37.68
N PHE A 75 -6.95 -32.99 37.88
CA PHE A 75 -6.46 -32.38 39.12
C PHE A 75 -7.57 -32.02 40.12
N MET A 76 -8.79 -32.51 39.89
CA MET A 76 -9.95 -32.25 40.73
C MET A 76 -10.48 -33.51 41.41
N SER A 77 -11.06 -33.34 42.60
CA SER A 77 -11.79 -34.38 43.31
C SER A 77 -13.03 -33.78 43.96
N GLN A 78 -14.19 -34.43 43.78
CA GLN A 78 -15.47 -34.00 44.34
C GLN A 78 -15.83 -32.53 44.02
N GLY A 79 -15.53 -32.07 42.80
CA GLY A 79 -15.82 -30.70 42.37
C GLY A 79 -14.92 -29.62 43.00
N ARG A 80 -13.80 -30.01 43.62
CA ARG A 80 -12.80 -29.08 44.17
C ARG A 80 -11.40 -29.43 43.68
N TRP A 81 -10.50 -28.45 43.70
CA TRP A 81 -9.08 -28.69 43.41
C TRP A 81 -8.46 -29.65 44.41
N ASN A 82 -7.79 -30.69 43.91
CA ASN A 82 -7.04 -31.62 44.75
C ASN A 82 -5.63 -31.07 45.01
N LYS A 83 -5.48 -30.27 46.07
CA LYS A 83 -4.20 -29.63 46.43
C LYS A 83 -3.05 -30.64 46.64
N LYS A 84 -3.35 -31.83 47.17
CA LYS A 84 -2.33 -32.88 47.39
C LYS A 84 -1.78 -33.40 46.05
N LEU A 85 -2.65 -33.60 45.07
CA LEU A 85 -2.26 -34.03 43.73
C LEU A 85 -1.50 -32.91 42.99
N LEU A 86 -1.96 -31.66 43.09
CA LEU A 86 -1.29 -30.51 42.50
C LEU A 86 0.15 -30.34 43.03
N LEU A 87 0.37 -30.53 44.33
CA LEU A 87 1.70 -30.44 44.96
C LEU A 87 2.72 -31.46 44.42
N GLN A 88 2.27 -32.55 43.82
CA GLN A 88 3.16 -33.54 43.20
C GLN A 88 3.74 -33.07 41.86
N TRP A 89 3.03 -32.16 41.19
CA TRP A 89 3.33 -31.77 39.80
C TRP A 89 3.72 -30.30 39.65
N VAL A 90 3.25 -29.43 40.54
CA VAL A 90 3.33 -27.98 40.41
C VAL A 90 3.93 -27.36 41.68
N PRO A 91 4.86 -26.39 41.58
CA PRO A 91 5.38 -25.67 42.74
C PRO A 91 4.31 -24.88 43.51
N SER A 92 4.50 -24.73 44.82
CA SER A 92 3.55 -24.05 45.73
C SER A 92 3.09 -22.67 45.24
N ARG A 93 4.01 -21.86 44.71
CA ARG A 93 3.72 -20.52 44.18
C ARG A 93 2.64 -20.51 43.10
N ILE A 94 2.67 -21.49 42.19
CA ILE A 94 1.70 -21.58 41.08
C ILE A 94 0.39 -22.20 41.58
N ILE A 95 0.44 -23.10 42.56
CA ILE A 95 -0.76 -23.68 43.19
C ILE A 95 -1.62 -22.58 43.80
N ASP A 96 -1.01 -21.59 44.45
CA ASP A 96 -1.75 -20.44 45.00
C ASP A 96 -2.43 -19.61 43.90
N GLU A 97 -1.91 -19.58 42.67
CA GLU A 97 -2.58 -18.98 41.52
C GLU A 97 -3.74 -19.85 41.03
N ILE A 98 -3.55 -21.18 40.96
CA ILE A 98 -4.57 -22.15 40.55
C ILE A 98 -5.77 -22.12 41.51
N LEU A 99 -5.51 -22.13 42.82
CA LEU A 99 -6.56 -22.15 43.84
C LEU A 99 -7.41 -20.88 43.89
N LYS A 100 -6.94 -19.77 43.30
CA LYS A 100 -7.74 -18.54 43.13
C LYS A 100 -8.80 -18.68 42.03
N LYS A 101 -8.65 -19.63 41.12
CA LYS A 101 -9.64 -19.91 40.06
C LYS A 101 -10.70 -20.86 40.59
N GLU A 102 -11.95 -20.57 40.25
CA GLU A 102 -13.04 -21.50 40.51
C GLU A 102 -12.81 -22.80 39.74
N PRO A 103 -13.00 -23.97 40.38
CA PRO A 103 -12.87 -25.24 39.69
C PRO A 103 -13.97 -25.35 38.61
N PRO A 104 -13.66 -25.94 37.44
CA PRO A 104 -14.65 -26.18 36.41
C PRO A 104 -15.75 -27.13 36.92
N LEU A 105 -16.99 -26.65 36.93
CA LEU A 105 -18.16 -27.39 37.44
C LEU A 105 -19.26 -27.52 36.38
N LEU A 106 -19.09 -26.89 35.22
CA LEU A 106 -20.12 -26.80 34.19
C LEU A 106 -19.93 -27.93 33.17
N PRO A 107 -21.01 -28.59 32.73
CA PRO A 107 -20.92 -29.65 31.71
C PRO A 107 -20.71 -29.09 30.29
N GLN A 108 -20.50 -27.79 30.15
CA GLN A 108 -20.29 -27.13 28.87
C GLN A 108 -18.85 -27.34 28.40
N CYS A 109 -18.65 -27.43 27.08
CA CYS A 109 -17.31 -27.60 26.52
C CYS A 109 -16.41 -26.41 26.87
N ASP A 110 -15.11 -26.65 26.99
CA ASP A 110 -14.15 -25.57 27.16
C ASP A 110 -14.09 -24.68 25.90
N HIS A 111 -13.99 -23.36 26.11
CA HIS A 111 -14.06 -22.37 25.03
C HIS A 111 -12.76 -21.57 24.93
N MET A 112 -12.24 -21.47 23.70
CA MET A 112 -11.12 -20.57 23.39
C MET A 112 -11.61 -19.12 23.31
N ILE A 113 -10.95 -18.24 24.05
CA ILE A 113 -11.13 -16.79 24.03
C ILE A 113 -9.93 -16.13 23.34
N TRP A 114 -10.21 -15.39 22.28
CA TRP A 114 -9.27 -14.53 21.59
C TRP A 114 -9.22 -13.13 22.23
N LYS A 115 -8.12 -12.81 22.92
CA LYS A 115 -7.99 -11.59 23.75
C LYS A 115 -8.12 -10.27 23.00
N LEU A 116 -7.90 -10.26 21.68
CA LEU A 116 -7.90 -9.02 20.89
C LEU A 116 -9.31 -8.60 20.44
N ASN A 117 -10.32 -9.39 20.77
CA ASN A 117 -11.71 -9.07 20.47
C ASN A 117 -12.49 -9.00 21.79
N GLN A 118 -13.28 -7.95 21.97
CA GLN A 118 -14.12 -7.77 23.17
C GLN A 118 -15.12 -8.93 23.36
N LEU A 119 -15.57 -9.54 22.26
CA LEU A 119 -16.46 -10.70 22.28
C LEU A 119 -15.72 -12.04 22.44
N GLY A 120 -14.39 -12.03 22.54
CA GLY A 120 -13.57 -13.25 22.61
C GLY A 120 -13.52 -14.07 21.33
N ALA A 121 -14.23 -13.65 20.26
CA ALA A 121 -14.26 -14.37 19.00
C ALA A 121 -12.98 -14.15 18.19
N PHE A 122 -12.40 -15.24 17.69
CA PHE A 122 -11.26 -15.19 16.78
C PHE A 122 -11.61 -14.47 15.47
N SER A 123 -10.72 -13.60 14.99
CA SER A 123 -10.83 -13.03 13.66
C SER A 123 -9.48 -12.98 12.95
N LEU A 124 -9.48 -13.37 11.68
CA LEU A 124 -8.28 -13.29 10.83
C LEU A 124 -7.73 -11.87 10.74
N ALA A 125 -8.60 -10.85 10.75
CA ALA A 125 -8.19 -9.45 10.67
C ALA A 125 -7.33 -9.04 11.89
N SER A 126 -7.76 -9.34 13.10
CA SER A 126 -7.01 -9.02 14.32
C SER A 126 -5.73 -9.85 14.45
N ALA A 127 -5.78 -11.15 14.12
CA ALA A 127 -4.59 -12.00 14.08
C ALA A 127 -3.55 -11.50 13.06
N PHE A 128 -4.00 -11.07 11.89
CA PHE A 128 -3.13 -10.49 10.87
C PHE A 128 -2.47 -9.18 11.34
N GLN A 129 -3.18 -8.35 12.11
CA GLN A 129 -2.61 -7.13 12.67
C GLN A 129 -1.44 -7.42 13.61
N VAL A 130 -1.54 -8.42 14.50
CA VAL A 130 -0.43 -8.82 15.39
C VAL A 130 0.82 -9.18 14.60
N ILE A 131 0.65 -10.02 13.58
CA ILE A 131 1.75 -10.47 12.71
C ILE A 131 2.34 -9.29 11.93
N LYS A 132 1.47 -8.38 11.45
CA LYS A 132 1.89 -7.20 10.70
C LYS A 132 2.67 -6.22 11.58
N TYR A 133 2.24 -5.95 12.81
CA TYR A 133 2.96 -5.05 13.73
C TYR A 133 4.35 -5.60 14.11
N ALA A 134 4.51 -6.92 14.16
CA ALA A 134 5.81 -7.55 14.36
C ALA A 134 6.75 -7.45 13.14
N SER A 135 6.24 -7.04 11.97
CA SER A 135 7.03 -6.92 10.74
C SER A 135 7.22 -5.45 10.35
N GLU A 136 8.46 -5.02 10.21
CA GLU A 136 8.75 -3.71 9.63
C GLU A 136 8.22 -3.61 8.19
N SER A 137 7.49 -2.55 7.89
CA SER A 137 7.03 -2.28 6.53
C SER A 137 8.19 -1.77 5.69
N SER A 138 8.68 -2.56 4.74
CA SER A 138 9.70 -2.08 3.82
C SER A 138 9.13 -1.00 2.88
N PHE A 139 9.78 0.16 2.87
CA PHE A 139 9.44 1.30 2.01
C PHE A 139 9.21 0.91 0.55
N MET A 140 10.07 0.07 -0.02
CA MET A 140 9.94 -0.32 -1.43
C MET A 140 8.68 -1.16 -1.69
N PHE A 141 8.34 -2.06 -0.77
CA PHE A 141 7.18 -2.93 -0.94
C PHE A 141 5.86 -2.18 -0.72
N SER A 142 5.84 -1.10 0.06
CA SER A 142 4.64 -0.26 0.18
C SER A 142 4.33 0.53 -1.09
N LYS A 143 5.35 0.89 -1.89
CA LYS A 143 5.20 1.64 -3.15
C LYS A 143 4.69 0.82 -4.34
N VAL A 144 4.66 -0.52 -4.23
CA VAL A 144 4.25 -1.43 -5.32
C VAL A 144 2.74 -1.56 -5.47
N TRP A 145 1.99 -1.27 -4.41
CA TRP A 145 0.54 -1.47 -4.35
C TRP A 145 -0.20 -0.16 -4.71
N ILE A 146 -0.33 0.11 -6.01
CA ILE A 146 -1.07 1.26 -6.52
C ILE A 146 -2.42 0.77 -7.07
N SER A 147 -3.53 1.37 -6.63
CA SER A 147 -4.89 0.89 -6.93
C SER A 147 -5.22 0.78 -8.42
N VAL A 148 -4.65 1.64 -9.26
CA VAL A 148 -4.87 1.61 -10.72
C VAL A 148 -3.96 0.64 -11.47
N LEU A 149 -2.96 0.07 -10.80
CA LEU A 149 -2.08 -0.92 -11.43
C LEU A 149 -2.79 -2.29 -11.46
N PRO A 150 -2.78 -2.98 -12.61
CA PRO A 150 -3.17 -4.38 -12.64
C PRO A 150 -2.35 -5.22 -11.66
N LEU A 151 -3.00 -6.07 -10.87
CA LEU A 151 -2.35 -6.90 -9.85
C LEU A 151 -1.17 -7.73 -10.40
N LYS A 152 -1.25 -8.17 -11.66
CA LYS A 152 -0.14 -8.89 -12.33
C LYS A 152 1.17 -8.10 -12.31
N ILE A 153 1.12 -6.77 -12.45
CA ILE A 153 2.28 -5.88 -12.43
C ILE A 153 2.80 -5.73 -11.00
N SER A 154 1.91 -5.53 -10.02
CA SER A 154 2.29 -5.47 -8.61
C SER A 154 2.97 -6.78 -8.13
N PHE A 155 2.40 -7.94 -8.47
CA PHE A 155 3.03 -9.23 -8.16
C PHE A 155 4.37 -9.42 -8.88
N PHE A 156 4.49 -8.96 -10.13
CA PHE A 156 5.76 -8.93 -10.83
C PHE A 156 6.80 -8.10 -10.08
N MET A 157 6.45 -6.90 -9.62
CA MET A 157 7.35 -6.04 -8.86
C MET A 157 7.76 -6.65 -7.52
N VAL A 158 6.84 -7.32 -6.81
CA VAL A 158 7.20 -8.08 -5.59
C VAL A 158 8.21 -9.18 -5.89
N ARG A 159 8.06 -9.89 -7.01
CA ARG A 159 9.03 -10.91 -7.45
C ARG A 159 10.37 -10.28 -7.83
N LEU A 160 10.38 -9.14 -8.52
CA LEU A 160 11.58 -8.38 -8.85
C LEU A 160 12.33 -7.97 -7.58
N LEU A 161 11.65 -7.32 -6.63
CA LEU A 161 12.22 -6.85 -5.37
C LEU A 161 12.66 -7.97 -4.43
N ARG A 162 12.18 -9.20 -4.63
CA ARG A 162 12.65 -10.40 -3.89
C ARG A 162 13.71 -11.19 -4.64
N ASN A 163 14.19 -10.71 -5.78
CA ASN A 163 15.12 -11.41 -6.68
C ASN A 163 14.60 -12.80 -7.10
N ARG A 164 13.29 -12.92 -7.37
CA ARG A 164 12.61 -14.18 -7.73
C ARG A 164 12.09 -14.21 -9.18
N LEU A 165 12.56 -13.31 -10.03
CA LEU A 165 12.28 -13.40 -11.46
C LEU A 165 13.25 -14.39 -12.10
N LEU A 166 12.72 -15.20 -13.02
CA LEU A 166 13.48 -16.24 -13.72
C LEU A 166 14.40 -15.61 -14.77
N VAL A 167 15.58 -15.19 -14.32
CA VAL A 167 16.71 -14.86 -15.19
C VAL A 167 17.68 -16.05 -15.19
N VAL A 168 18.52 -16.19 -16.22
CA VAL A 168 19.48 -17.31 -16.34
C VAL A 168 20.31 -17.49 -15.05
N SER A 169 20.75 -16.40 -14.41
CA SER A 169 21.44 -16.45 -13.11
C SER A 169 20.62 -17.06 -11.96
N SER A 170 19.30 -16.97 -12.02
CA SER A 170 18.38 -17.64 -11.08
C SER A 170 18.11 -19.10 -11.47
N LEU A 171 18.15 -19.44 -12.77
CA LEU A 171 18.00 -20.81 -13.26
C LEU A 171 19.23 -21.68 -12.99
N VAL A 172 20.43 -21.10 -13.01
CA VAL A 172 21.67 -21.77 -12.59
C VAL A 172 21.58 -22.26 -11.15
N LYS A 173 20.91 -21.50 -10.26
CA LYS A 173 20.66 -21.94 -8.86
C LYS A 173 19.77 -23.18 -8.76
N PHE A 174 19.02 -23.49 -9.81
CA PHE A 174 18.20 -24.69 -9.93
C PHE A 174 18.83 -25.75 -10.85
N HIS A 175 20.11 -25.60 -11.19
CA HIS A 175 20.84 -26.49 -12.12
C HIS A 175 20.23 -26.58 -13.52
N VAL A 176 19.41 -25.60 -13.92
CA VAL A 176 18.81 -25.52 -15.26
C VAL A 176 19.70 -24.63 -16.14
N GLN A 177 20.36 -25.23 -17.13
CA GLN A 177 21.13 -24.50 -18.13
C GLN A 177 20.20 -24.01 -19.24
N GLY A 178 19.84 -22.72 -19.20
CA GLY A 178 19.05 -22.07 -20.25
C GLY A 178 19.92 -21.48 -21.37
N PRO A 179 19.33 -21.17 -22.56
CA PRO A 179 20.06 -20.57 -23.66
C PRO A 179 20.71 -19.24 -23.25
N SER A 180 21.95 -19.06 -23.70
CA SER A 180 22.92 -18.06 -23.26
C SER A 180 22.63 -16.61 -23.72
N LYS A 181 21.53 -16.36 -24.43
CA LYS A 181 21.29 -15.10 -25.14
C LYS A 181 20.71 -14.01 -24.20
N CYS A 182 21.55 -13.06 -23.78
CA CYS A 182 21.11 -11.78 -23.21
C CYS A 182 20.78 -10.79 -24.34
N PHE A 183 19.98 -9.76 -24.07
CA PHE A 183 19.66 -8.67 -25.00
C PHE A 183 20.90 -7.80 -25.32
N CYS A 184 21.84 -7.70 -24.38
CA CYS A 184 22.96 -6.77 -24.41
C CYS A 184 24.13 -7.41 -25.18
N TYR A 185 24.55 -6.77 -26.27
CA TYR A 185 25.53 -7.31 -27.22
C TYR A 185 26.95 -7.53 -26.67
N LEU A 186 27.23 -7.17 -25.42
CA LEU A 186 28.62 -6.95 -24.98
C LEU A 186 29.16 -7.76 -23.81
N ASP A 187 28.37 -8.54 -23.05
CA ASP A 187 29.04 -9.46 -22.13
C ASP A 187 28.21 -10.66 -21.66
N SER A 188 28.89 -11.81 -21.62
CA SER A 188 28.31 -13.10 -21.27
C SER A 188 28.18 -13.30 -19.76
N GLN A 189 28.63 -12.32 -18.96
CA GLN A 189 29.05 -12.53 -17.57
C GLN A 189 28.21 -11.79 -16.50
N SER A 190 27.43 -10.72 -16.82
CA SER A 190 26.56 -10.06 -15.82
C SER A 190 25.06 -10.23 -16.11
N LYS A 191 24.54 -11.46 -15.96
CA LYS A 191 23.12 -11.81 -16.18
C LYS A 191 22.25 -11.56 -14.94
N THR A 192 22.48 -10.46 -14.22
CA THR A 192 21.75 -10.11 -12.99
C THR A 192 20.46 -9.34 -13.29
N LEU A 193 19.56 -9.25 -12.32
CA LEU A 193 18.37 -8.38 -12.45
C LEU A 193 18.78 -6.91 -12.59
N ASP A 194 19.85 -6.51 -11.93
CA ASP A 194 20.40 -5.16 -12.03
C ASP A 194 20.90 -4.86 -13.44
N HIS A 195 21.53 -5.83 -14.12
CA HIS A 195 21.87 -5.67 -15.52
C HIS A 195 20.63 -5.49 -16.40
N VAL A 196 19.64 -6.40 -16.28
CA VAL A 196 18.44 -6.35 -17.12
C VAL A 196 17.65 -5.06 -16.93
N PHE A 197 17.48 -4.60 -15.69
CA PHE A 197 16.58 -3.49 -15.37
C PHE A 197 17.27 -2.14 -15.16
N SER A 198 18.61 -2.09 -15.09
CA SER A 198 19.33 -0.86 -14.78
C SER A 198 20.60 -0.64 -15.60
N GLU A 199 21.49 -1.62 -15.71
CA GLU A 199 22.82 -1.41 -16.31
C GLU A 199 22.82 -1.64 -17.83
N GLY A 200 21.89 -2.44 -18.34
CA GLY A 200 21.79 -2.72 -19.77
C GLY A 200 21.45 -1.47 -20.57
N GLU A 201 22.05 -1.34 -21.75
CA GLU A 201 21.93 -0.17 -22.63
C GLU A 201 20.47 0.25 -22.87
N PHE A 202 19.61 -0.71 -23.21
CA PHE A 202 18.17 -0.46 -23.42
C PHE A 202 17.49 0.10 -22.16
N ALA A 203 17.80 -0.46 -20.99
CA ALA A 203 17.26 0.04 -19.74
C ALA A 203 17.76 1.47 -19.48
N GLN A 204 19.08 1.71 -19.59
CA GLN A 204 19.66 3.04 -19.40
C GLN A 204 19.01 4.09 -20.32
N GLN A 205 18.87 3.80 -21.61
CA GLN A 205 18.21 4.70 -22.57
C GLN A 205 16.75 4.98 -22.17
N LEU A 206 16.00 3.97 -21.75
CA LEU A 206 14.62 4.12 -21.30
C LEU A 206 14.49 4.99 -20.05
N TRP A 207 15.29 4.69 -19.00
CA TRP A 207 15.31 5.47 -17.77
C TRP A 207 15.73 6.92 -18.02
N SER A 208 16.68 7.15 -18.92
CA SER A 208 17.15 8.49 -19.28
C SER A 208 16.13 9.28 -20.12
N PHE A 209 15.40 8.63 -21.03
CA PHE A 209 14.37 9.29 -21.85
C PHE A 209 13.30 9.95 -20.97
N PHE A 210 12.78 9.23 -19.97
CA PHE A 210 11.79 9.79 -19.07
C PHE A 210 12.40 10.64 -17.96
N GLY A 211 13.53 10.21 -17.39
CA GLY A 211 14.16 10.86 -16.23
C GLY A 211 14.75 12.22 -16.54
N SER A 212 15.31 12.43 -17.74
CA SER A 212 15.92 13.70 -18.15
C SER A 212 14.92 14.86 -18.17
N ALA A 213 13.71 14.63 -18.70
CA ALA A 213 12.65 15.64 -18.73
C ALA A 213 12.12 16.02 -17.34
N VAL A 214 12.35 15.15 -16.34
CA VAL A 214 11.86 15.33 -14.96
C VAL A 214 12.97 15.82 -14.02
N GLY A 215 14.23 15.72 -14.43
CA GLY A 215 15.39 16.03 -13.59
C GLY A 215 15.75 14.93 -12.58
N VAL A 216 15.37 13.67 -12.83
CA VAL A 216 15.72 12.56 -11.93
C VAL A 216 17.20 12.20 -12.10
N SER A 217 17.98 12.42 -11.05
CA SER A 217 19.39 12.02 -10.98
C SER A 217 19.54 10.60 -10.41
N TYR A 218 20.26 9.75 -11.12
CA TYR A 218 20.53 8.37 -10.70
C TYR A 218 21.92 8.29 -10.05
N LEU A 219 21.98 8.32 -8.72
CA LEU A 219 23.24 8.29 -7.96
C LEU A 219 23.78 6.87 -7.67
N GLY A 220 22.92 5.84 -7.80
CA GLY A 220 23.28 4.46 -7.48
C GLY A 220 23.20 3.51 -8.68
N VAL A 221 23.89 2.38 -8.54
CA VAL A 221 23.84 1.26 -9.50
C VAL A 221 22.71 0.30 -9.12
N GLY A 222 22.06 -0.31 -10.10
CA GLY A 222 21.03 -1.34 -9.91
C GLY A 222 19.58 -0.87 -9.92
N VAL A 223 18.65 -1.83 -9.94
CA VAL A 223 17.21 -1.53 -10.11
C VAL A 223 16.62 -0.84 -8.89
N ARG A 224 17.04 -1.23 -7.68
CA ARG A 224 16.50 -0.67 -6.43
C ARG A 224 16.86 0.80 -6.26
N SER A 225 18.07 1.20 -6.62
CA SER A 225 18.51 2.60 -6.57
C SER A 225 17.76 3.46 -7.58
N ARG A 226 17.52 2.95 -8.80
CA ARG A 226 16.66 3.63 -9.80
C ARG A 226 15.22 3.79 -9.33
N LEU A 227 14.62 2.75 -8.75
CA LEU A 227 13.28 2.83 -8.17
C LEU A 227 13.22 3.87 -7.04
N ALA A 228 14.21 3.86 -6.14
CA ALA A 228 14.31 4.81 -5.05
C ALA A 228 14.45 6.25 -5.56
N ALA A 229 15.29 6.50 -6.57
CA ALA A 229 15.46 7.82 -7.17
C ALA A 229 14.11 8.42 -7.62
N TRP A 230 13.27 7.63 -8.28
CA TRP A 230 11.94 8.08 -8.68
C TRP A 230 10.99 8.28 -7.49
N TRP A 231 10.96 7.34 -6.54
CA TRP A 231 10.04 7.38 -5.41
C TRP A 231 10.37 8.45 -4.36
N PHE A 232 11.63 8.85 -4.22
CA PHE A 232 12.05 9.96 -3.35
C PHE A 232 11.86 11.34 -3.99
N HIS A 233 11.87 11.44 -5.32
CA HIS A 233 11.68 12.69 -6.07
C HIS A 233 10.21 13.17 -6.11
N CYS A 234 9.37 12.70 -5.18
CA CYS A 234 7.90 12.78 -5.18
C CYS A 234 7.31 14.14 -4.72
N ARG A 235 7.98 15.28 -4.98
CA ARG A 235 7.54 16.56 -4.39
C ARG A 235 6.33 17.20 -5.08
N GLU A 236 6.10 16.94 -6.37
CA GLU A 236 5.09 17.69 -7.16
C GLU A 236 4.17 16.78 -7.98
N ASN A 237 4.68 15.68 -8.56
CA ASN A 237 3.91 14.75 -9.40
C ASN A 237 3.86 13.33 -8.81
N GLY A 238 3.37 13.20 -7.58
CA GLY A 238 3.45 11.97 -6.80
C GLY A 238 2.89 10.71 -7.49
N PHE A 239 1.83 10.85 -8.29
CA PHE A 239 1.28 9.72 -9.06
C PHE A 239 2.23 9.24 -10.16
N VAL A 240 2.73 10.18 -10.97
CA VAL A 240 3.61 9.89 -12.10
C VAL A 240 4.92 9.26 -11.60
N HIS A 241 5.48 9.83 -10.53
CA HIS A 241 6.68 9.31 -9.87
C HIS A 241 6.48 7.93 -9.22
N ALA A 242 5.27 7.62 -8.76
CA ALA A 242 4.97 6.29 -8.22
C ALA A 242 4.84 5.23 -9.32
N VAL A 243 4.17 5.56 -10.43
CA VAL A 243 3.76 4.60 -11.47
C VAL A 243 4.86 4.34 -12.51
N LEU A 244 5.53 5.38 -13.03
CA LEU A 244 6.53 5.23 -14.10
C LEU A 244 7.65 4.22 -13.80
N PRO A 245 8.35 4.27 -12.66
CA PRO A 245 9.40 3.30 -12.36
C PRO A 245 8.90 1.84 -12.40
N ILE A 246 7.64 1.60 -12.03
CA ILE A 246 7.01 0.28 -12.11
C ILE A 246 6.74 -0.12 -13.56
N LEU A 247 6.22 0.81 -14.38
CA LEU A 247 5.98 0.57 -15.80
C LEU A 247 7.29 0.32 -16.57
N PHE A 248 8.38 1.01 -16.24
CA PHE A 248 9.67 0.75 -16.86
C PHE A 248 10.12 -0.68 -16.62
N CYS A 249 10.12 -1.14 -15.36
CA CYS A 249 10.47 -2.52 -15.05
C CYS A 249 9.55 -3.52 -15.77
N TRP A 250 8.24 -3.28 -15.79
CA TRP A 250 7.31 -4.17 -16.48
C TRP A 250 7.57 -4.26 -17.99
N GLN A 251 7.85 -3.12 -18.62
CA GLN A 251 7.99 -3.03 -20.07
C GLN A 251 9.36 -3.52 -20.53
N ILE A 252 10.42 -3.27 -19.76
CA ILE A 252 11.73 -3.91 -19.95
C ILE A 252 11.59 -5.44 -19.89
N TRP A 253 10.83 -5.96 -18.91
CA TRP A 253 10.61 -7.40 -18.80
C TRP A 253 9.86 -7.98 -20.00
N LYS A 254 8.79 -7.31 -20.46
CA LYS A 254 8.07 -7.72 -21.68
C LYS A 254 8.96 -7.67 -22.92
N ALA A 255 9.71 -6.59 -23.11
CA ALA A 255 10.64 -6.41 -24.22
C ALA A 255 11.69 -7.55 -24.26
N ARG A 256 12.27 -7.87 -23.09
CA ARG A 256 13.20 -8.99 -22.92
C ARG A 256 12.56 -10.33 -23.30
N ASN A 257 11.35 -10.62 -22.81
CA ASN A 257 10.69 -11.89 -23.11
C ASN A 257 10.32 -12.02 -24.61
N ARG A 258 9.87 -10.93 -25.25
CA ARG A 258 9.61 -10.95 -26.70
C ARG A 258 10.87 -11.24 -27.50
N LYS A 259 12.02 -10.64 -27.15
CA LYS A 259 13.28 -10.98 -27.83
C LYS A 259 13.70 -12.43 -27.60
N VAL A 260 13.61 -12.91 -26.36
CA VAL A 260 14.08 -14.26 -26.00
C VAL A 260 13.21 -15.37 -26.58
N PHE A 261 11.89 -15.19 -26.63
CA PHE A 261 10.94 -16.23 -27.02
C PHE A 261 10.29 -16.02 -28.39
N GLU A 262 10.23 -14.78 -28.89
CA GLU A 262 9.62 -14.44 -30.19
C GLU A 262 10.66 -13.92 -31.20
N GLU A 263 11.94 -13.80 -30.82
CA GLU A 263 13.04 -13.26 -31.65
C GLU A 263 12.77 -11.85 -32.21
N ARG A 264 11.87 -11.09 -31.57
CA ARG A 264 11.52 -9.72 -31.96
C ARG A 264 12.36 -8.70 -31.21
N GLU A 265 13.10 -7.88 -31.94
CA GLU A 265 13.88 -6.79 -31.36
C GLU A 265 12.96 -5.66 -30.84
N PRO A 266 13.01 -5.32 -29.53
CA PRO A 266 12.25 -4.20 -29.00
C PRO A 266 12.81 -2.87 -29.48
N GLN A 267 11.98 -2.09 -30.16
CA GLN A 267 12.29 -0.71 -30.49
C GLN A 267 12.01 0.21 -29.30
N LEU A 268 13.02 0.99 -28.88
CA LEU A 268 12.91 1.89 -27.72
C LEU A 268 11.71 2.85 -27.83
N ARG A 269 11.55 3.50 -28.99
CA ARG A 269 10.46 4.48 -29.23
C ARG A 269 9.09 3.85 -29.00
N SER A 270 8.86 2.69 -29.61
CA SER A 270 7.62 1.93 -29.43
C SER A 270 7.36 1.65 -27.95
N VAL A 271 8.38 1.20 -27.20
CA VAL A 271 8.25 0.92 -25.76
C VAL A 271 7.96 2.19 -24.95
N CYS A 272 8.61 3.31 -25.26
CA CYS A 272 8.29 4.61 -24.66
C CYS A 272 6.83 5.02 -24.92
N ASP A 273 6.34 4.86 -26.16
CA ASP A 273 4.97 5.20 -26.52
C ASP A 273 3.95 4.30 -25.81
N TRP A 274 4.27 3.02 -25.61
CA TRP A 274 3.46 2.09 -24.80
C TRP A 274 3.41 2.52 -23.34
N ILE A 275 4.56 2.85 -22.73
CA ILE A 275 4.63 3.33 -21.34
C ILE A 275 3.81 4.61 -21.18
N PHE A 276 3.97 5.55 -22.11
CA PHE A 276 3.29 6.83 -22.04
C PHE A 276 1.77 6.67 -22.17
N ARG A 277 1.30 5.81 -23.08
CA ARG A 277 -0.12 5.45 -23.18
C ARG A 277 -0.65 4.80 -21.91
N GLU A 278 0.04 3.78 -21.38
CA GLU A 278 -0.38 3.11 -20.12
C GLU A 278 -0.42 4.11 -18.94
N LEU A 279 0.55 5.02 -18.83
CA LEU A 279 0.55 6.06 -17.81
C LEU A 279 -0.66 6.99 -17.93
N ARG A 280 -0.97 7.44 -19.15
CA ARG A 280 -2.11 8.33 -19.43
C ARG A 280 -3.43 7.65 -19.12
N ASP A 281 -3.60 6.40 -19.52
CA ASP A 281 -4.80 5.62 -19.24
C ASP A 281 -4.98 5.45 -17.72
N MET A 282 -3.92 5.09 -16.99
CA MET A 282 -3.95 4.98 -15.52
C MET A 282 -4.20 6.32 -14.83
N PHE A 283 -3.67 7.41 -15.38
CA PHE A 283 -3.91 8.75 -14.87
C PHE A 283 -5.37 9.15 -15.04
N ASN A 284 -5.95 8.92 -16.22
CA ASN A 284 -7.36 9.21 -16.52
C ASN A 284 -8.32 8.34 -15.69
N LEU A 285 -7.96 7.08 -15.39
CA LEU A 285 -8.73 6.24 -14.47
C LEU A 285 -8.75 6.81 -13.04
N LYS A 286 -7.63 7.38 -12.57
CA LYS A 286 -7.54 7.96 -11.23
C LYS A 286 -8.11 9.38 -11.17
N PHE A 287 -7.96 10.12 -12.26
CA PHE A 287 -8.30 11.53 -12.38
C PHE A 287 -9.04 11.78 -13.70
N PRO A 288 -10.34 11.46 -13.77
CA PRO A 288 -11.13 11.62 -14.98
C PRO A 288 -11.11 13.07 -15.48
N ASN A 289 -11.13 13.24 -16.82
CA ASN A 289 -11.22 14.52 -17.52
C ASN A 289 -10.10 15.55 -17.25
N ARG A 290 -8.94 15.11 -16.73
CA ARG A 290 -7.86 16.06 -16.37
C ARG A 290 -6.92 16.48 -17.51
N LEU A 291 -6.56 15.58 -18.43
CA LEU A 291 -5.53 15.83 -19.45
C LEU A 291 -5.83 15.05 -20.74
N ALA A 292 -6.68 15.59 -21.61
CA ALA A 292 -7.19 14.84 -22.77
C ALA A 292 -6.25 14.80 -23.99
N GLU A 293 -5.34 15.77 -24.17
CA GLU A 293 -4.78 16.01 -25.53
C GLU A 293 -3.25 16.13 -25.64
N ILE A 294 -2.49 15.89 -24.57
CA ILE A 294 -1.04 16.10 -24.62
C ILE A 294 -0.34 14.84 -25.12
N SER A 295 0.30 14.94 -26.28
CA SER A 295 0.94 13.82 -27.00
C SER A 295 2.42 13.61 -26.67
N SER A 296 3.13 14.63 -26.15
CA SER A 296 4.54 14.51 -25.82
C SER A 296 4.78 14.36 -24.31
N TRP A 297 5.69 13.46 -23.96
CA TRP A 297 6.03 13.16 -22.56
C TRP A 297 6.44 14.41 -21.74
N PRO A 298 7.38 15.27 -22.19
CA PRO A 298 7.79 16.44 -21.40
C PRO A 298 6.64 17.41 -21.14
N ASN A 299 5.82 17.68 -22.16
CA ASN A 299 4.67 18.57 -22.02
C ASN A 299 3.61 17.96 -21.09
N TYR A 300 3.42 16.64 -21.15
CA TYR A 300 2.48 15.94 -20.27
C TYR A 300 2.94 16.05 -18.82
N TYR A 301 4.22 15.81 -18.54
CA TYR A 301 4.76 15.94 -17.19
C TYR A 301 4.59 17.36 -16.62
N ILE A 302 4.87 18.40 -17.43
CA ILE A 302 4.66 19.80 -17.07
C ILE A 302 3.18 20.08 -16.79
N ALA A 303 2.27 19.59 -17.63
CA ALA A 303 0.84 19.81 -17.47
C ALA A 303 0.26 19.12 -16.23
N VAL A 304 0.77 17.93 -15.86
CA VAL A 304 0.42 17.31 -14.58
C VAL A 304 0.95 18.15 -13.41
N LYS A 305 2.16 18.71 -13.52
CA LYS A 305 2.84 19.49 -12.47
C LYS A 305 2.15 20.83 -12.18
N PHE A 306 1.78 21.55 -13.23
CA PHE A 306 1.26 22.90 -13.14
C PHE A 306 -0.25 22.97 -13.43
N GLY A 307 -0.98 21.85 -13.35
CA GLY A 307 -2.43 21.86 -13.56
C GLY A 307 -3.20 22.39 -12.35
N GLY A 308 -4.28 23.13 -12.59
CA GLY A 308 -5.28 23.46 -11.57
C GLY A 308 -6.68 23.04 -12.01
N GLY A 309 -7.68 23.12 -11.13
CA GLY A 309 -9.05 22.80 -11.48
C GLY A 309 -10.09 23.52 -10.64
N GLY A 310 -11.35 23.37 -11.05
CA GLY A 310 -12.51 23.91 -10.35
C GLY A 310 -13.70 22.97 -10.45
N ILE A 311 -14.65 23.15 -9.55
CA ILE A 311 -15.87 22.35 -9.45
C ILE A 311 -17.06 23.32 -9.39
N LEU A 312 -18.12 23.02 -10.12
CA LEU A 312 -19.42 23.67 -9.99
C LEU A 312 -20.38 22.75 -9.25
N HIS A 313 -21.05 23.29 -8.22
CA HIS A 313 -22.18 22.66 -7.56
C HIS A 313 -23.47 23.43 -7.86
N ASP A 314 -24.60 22.75 -7.81
CA ASP A 314 -25.92 23.39 -7.82
C ASP A 314 -26.29 23.96 -6.43
N GLY A 315 -27.46 24.58 -6.32
CA GLY A 315 -27.95 25.14 -5.05
C GLY A 315 -28.20 24.11 -3.94
N ASN A 316 -28.21 22.81 -4.26
CA ASN A 316 -28.37 21.70 -3.31
C ASN A 316 -27.03 21.07 -2.93
N GLY A 317 -25.91 21.57 -3.47
CA GLY A 317 -24.57 21.01 -3.23
C GLY A 317 -24.24 19.80 -4.11
N VAL A 318 -25.03 19.50 -5.14
CA VAL A 318 -24.74 18.42 -6.09
C VAL A 318 -23.75 18.91 -7.13
N MET A 319 -22.68 18.14 -7.38
CA MET A 319 -21.69 18.48 -8.40
C MET A 319 -22.34 18.44 -9.79
N VAL A 320 -22.29 19.56 -10.49
CA VAL A 320 -22.78 19.70 -11.88
C VAL A 320 -21.68 19.32 -12.85
N PHE A 321 -20.51 19.93 -12.72
CA PHE A 321 -19.33 19.59 -13.51
C PHE A 321 -18.03 19.98 -12.80
N ALA A 322 -16.93 19.39 -13.24
CA ALA A 322 -15.58 19.75 -12.83
C ALA A 322 -14.70 19.97 -14.06
N PHE A 323 -13.75 20.90 -13.95
CA PHE A 323 -12.82 21.22 -15.02
C PHE A 323 -11.40 21.31 -14.50
N THR A 324 -10.45 21.17 -15.42
CA THR A 324 -9.03 21.39 -15.13
C THR A 324 -8.37 22.16 -16.25
N VAL A 325 -7.43 23.02 -15.88
CA VAL A 325 -6.63 23.82 -16.80
C VAL A 325 -5.16 23.50 -16.57
N PRO A 326 -4.43 22.97 -17.56
CA PRO A 326 -2.99 22.83 -17.47
C PRO A 326 -2.34 24.20 -17.56
N PHE A 327 -1.41 24.52 -16.65
CA PHE A 327 -0.60 25.73 -16.74
C PHE A 327 0.82 25.45 -17.22
N ARG A 328 1.48 26.50 -17.72
CA ARG A 328 2.94 26.56 -17.79
C ARG A 328 3.47 27.12 -16.47
N GLU A 329 4.78 27.07 -16.25
CA GLU A 329 5.40 27.61 -15.03
C GLU A 329 4.92 29.05 -14.74
N MET A 330 4.17 29.21 -13.65
CA MET A 330 3.57 30.47 -13.23
C MET A 330 3.39 30.51 -11.72
N SER A 331 3.24 31.71 -11.16
CA SER A 331 3.01 31.86 -9.71
C SER A 331 1.63 31.31 -9.30
N SER A 332 1.50 30.92 -8.03
CA SER A 332 0.24 30.44 -7.45
C SER A 332 -0.93 31.42 -7.68
N VAL A 333 -0.67 32.73 -7.57
CA VAL A 333 -1.69 33.77 -7.80
C VAL A 333 -2.10 33.85 -9.28
N GLN A 334 -1.15 33.73 -10.22
CA GLN A 334 -1.45 33.68 -11.66
C GLN A 334 -2.28 32.45 -12.05
N ALA A 335 -1.93 31.28 -11.51
CA ALA A 335 -2.70 30.06 -11.73
C ALA A 335 -4.15 30.22 -11.25
N LYS A 336 -4.35 30.76 -10.04
CA LYS A 336 -5.69 30.96 -9.47
C LYS A 336 -6.52 31.98 -10.25
N ALA A 337 -5.92 33.09 -10.68
CA ALA A 337 -6.61 34.06 -11.54
C ALA A 337 -7.06 33.42 -12.87
N LYS A 338 -6.21 32.59 -13.49
CA LYS A 338 -6.56 31.89 -14.73
C LYS A 338 -7.62 30.81 -14.53
N LEU A 339 -7.53 30.02 -13.46
CA LEU A 339 -8.56 29.03 -13.11
C LEU A 339 -9.92 29.69 -12.93
N LEU A 340 -9.93 30.80 -12.19
CA LEU A 340 -11.14 31.55 -11.93
C LEU A 340 -11.77 32.07 -13.21
N LEU A 341 -10.98 32.71 -14.07
CA LEU A 341 -11.46 33.21 -15.36
C LEU A 341 -12.06 32.09 -16.21
N PHE A 342 -11.33 30.98 -16.35
CA PHE A 342 -11.80 29.83 -17.12
C PHE A 342 -13.10 29.25 -16.53
N GLY A 343 -13.16 29.04 -15.22
CA GLY A 343 -14.34 28.49 -14.55
C GLY A 343 -15.58 29.36 -14.71
N VAL A 344 -15.44 30.67 -14.51
CA VAL A 344 -16.56 31.62 -14.69
C VAL A 344 -17.02 31.65 -16.14
N GLN A 345 -16.10 31.65 -17.10
CA GLN A 345 -16.46 31.61 -18.53
C GLN A 345 -17.20 30.32 -18.91
N GLN A 346 -16.75 29.18 -18.41
CA GLN A 346 -17.45 27.90 -18.63
C GLN A 346 -18.86 27.92 -18.03
N CYS A 347 -19.02 28.43 -16.80
CA CYS A 347 -20.34 28.54 -16.19
C CYS A 347 -21.30 29.40 -17.03
N ILE A 348 -20.81 30.54 -17.54
CA ILE A 348 -21.59 31.44 -18.40
C ILE A 348 -21.94 30.76 -19.73
N GLN A 349 -21.00 30.05 -20.35
CA GLN A 349 -21.24 29.30 -21.60
C GLN A 349 -22.29 28.20 -21.42
N CYS A 350 -22.34 27.57 -20.24
CA CYS A 350 -23.36 26.59 -19.89
C CYS A 350 -24.70 27.22 -19.45
N GLY A 351 -24.85 28.55 -19.52
CA GLY A 351 -26.09 29.25 -19.21
C GLY A 351 -26.33 29.52 -17.72
N PHE A 352 -25.34 29.28 -16.85
CA PHE A 352 -25.47 29.56 -15.42
C PHE A 352 -25.30 31.05 -15.13
N VAL A 353 -26.23 31.59 -14.34
CA VAL A 353 -26.26 32.99 -13.89
C VAL A 353 -26.38 33.05 -12.36
N ARG A 354 -25.91 34.14 -11.74
CA ARG A 354 -25.81 34.32 -10.27
C ARG A 354 -24.88 33.32 -9.58
N LEU A 355 -23.64 33.25 -10.02
CA LEU A 355 -22.61 32.36 -9.47
C LEU A 355 -22.17 32.83 -8.07
N HIS A 356 -22.03 31.89 -7.14
CA HIS A 356 -21.22 32.07 -5.93
C HIS A 356 -19.86 31.44 -6.18
N VAL A 357 -18.82 32.28 -6.20
CA VAL A 357 -17.46 31.88 -6.51
C VAL A 357 -16.65 31.79 -5.22
N GLU A 358 -16.03 30.64 -5.00
CA GLU A 358 -15.11 30.41 -3.88
C GLU A 358 -13.68 30.26 -4.41
N VAL A 359 -12.75 31.05 -3.86
CA VAL A 359 -11.35 31.04 -4.28
C VAL A 359 -10.46 30.87 -3.07
N ASP A 360 -9.52 29.94 -3.13
CA ASP A 360 -8.54 29.64 -2.08
C ASP A 360 -7.36 30.64 -2.04
N SER A 361 -7.51 31.83 -2.65
CA SER A 361 -6.53 32.91 -2.59
C SER A 361 -7.19 34.20 -2.14
N LEU A 362 -6.85 34.58 -0.92
CA LEU A 362 -7.32 35.81 -0.31
C LEU A 362 -6.96 37.04 -1.15
N LEU A 363 -5.77 37.06 -1.75
CA LEU A 363 -5.34 38.15 -2.62
C LEU A 363 -6.24 38.30 -3.84
N VAL A 364 -6.59 37.20 -4.53
CA VAL A 364 -7.49 37.25 -5.70
C VAL A 364 -8.88 37.74 -5.28
N VAL A 365 -9.40 37.27 -4.14
CA VAL A 365 -10.69 37.73 -3.60
C VAL A 365 -10.66 39.22 -3.26
N GLN A 366 -9.60 39.70 -2.60
CA GLN A 366 -9.45 41.11 -2.25
C GLN A 366 -9.35 42.01 -3.49
N ILE A 367 -8.68 41.58 -4.55
CA ILE A 367 -8.61 42.33 -5.81
C ILE A 367 -10.01 42.43 -6.45
N LEU A 368 -10.80 41.36 -6.47
CA LEU A 368 -12.17 41.38 -7.01
C LEU A 368 -13.14 42.22 -6.18
N GLN A 369 -12.91 42.31 -4.88
CA GLN A 369 -13.66 43.18 -3.97
C GLN A 369 -13.15 44.63 -3.98
N ASN A 370 -12.22 44.99 -4.87
CA ASN A 370 -11.57 46.31 -4.94
C ASN A 370 -10.88 46.74 -3.62
N LYS A 371 -10.44 45.78 -2.80
CA LYS A 371 -9.74 46.00 -1.53
C LYS A 371 -8.22 45.96 -1.64
N ALA A 372 -7.69 45.46 -2.76
CA ALA A 372 -6.26 45.36 -3.03
C ALA A 372 -5.94 45.77 -4.47
N ALA A 373 -4.74 46.34 -4.67
CA ALA A 373 -4.24 46.67 -6.01
C ALA A 373 -3.91 45.39 -6.80
N CYS A 374 -4.22 45.39 -8.09
CA CYS A 374 -3.97 44.25 -8.96
C CYS A 374 -2.53 44.28 -9.51
N PRO A 375 -1.71 43.23 -9.29
CA PRO A 375 -0.40 43.11 -9.92
C PRO A 375 -0.50 43.09 -11.45
N TRP A 376 0.44 43.75 -12.13
CA TRP A 376 0.45 43.85 -13.61
C TRP A 376 0.46 42.48 -14.30
N LYS A 377 1.08 41.46 -13.70
CA LYS A 377 1.20 40.09 -14.23
C LYS A 377 -0.11 39.30 -14.31
N ILE A 378 -1.17 39.76 -13.63
CA ILE A 378 -2.51 39.14 -13.68
C ILE A 378 -3.60 40.13 -14.13
N TRP A 379 -3.21 41.36 -14.48
CA TRP A 379 -4.15 42.44 -14.80
C TRP A 379 -5.12 42.06 -15.91
N ALA A 380 -4.61 41.48 -17.00
CA ALA A 380 -5.43 41.08 -18.15
C ALA A 380 -6.50 40.03 -17.78
N GLU A 381 -6.15 39.05 -16.94
CA GLU A 381 -7.09 38.07 -16.43
C GLU A 381 -8.12 38.70 -15.50
N MET A 382 -7.69 39.55 -14.58
CA MET A 382 -8.57 40.19 -13.60
C MET A 382 -9.58 41.13 -14.26
N GLU A 383 -9.19 41.89 -15.28
CA GLU A 383 -10.11 42.74 -16.04
C GLU A 383 -11.16 41.93 -16.80
N LYS A 384 -10.78 40.78 -17.38
CA LYS A 384 -11.75 39.86 -18.00
C LYS A 384 -12.73 39.28 -16.98
N ILE A 385 -12.26 38.93 -15.77
CA ILE A 385 -13.11 38.45 -14.69
C ILE A 385 -14.09 39.55 -14.25
N LYS A 386 -13.60 40.79 -14.06
CA LYS A 386 -14.44 41.95 -13.73
C LYS A 386 -15.55 42.18 -14.75
N GLY A 387 -15.26 42.03 -16.05
CA GLY A 387 -16.28 42.08 -17.11
C GLY A 387 -17.37 41.00 -16.99
N CYS A 388 -17.06 39.88 -16.34
CA CYS A 388 -18.00 38.78 -16.08
C CYS A 388 -18.72 38.91 -14.73
N MET A 389 -18.36 39.86 -13.86
CA MET A 389 -18.88 39.97 -12.49
C MET A 389 -20.39 40.23 -12.42
N ARG A 390 -21.01 40.73 -13.49
CA ARG A 390 -22.48 40.85 -13.58
C ARG A 390 -23.21 39.51 -13.43
N PHE A 391 -22.53 38.39 -13.70
CA PHE A 391 -23.07 37.04 -13.54
C PHE A 391 -22.68 36.41 -12.19
N VAL A 392 -21.87 37.08 -11.38
CA VAL A 392 -21.36 36.58 -10.09
C VAL A 392 -22.07 37.33 -8.96
N ALA A 393 -22.84 36.61 -8.16
CA ALA A 393 -23.58 37.17 -7.04
C ALA A 393 -22.66 37.45 -5.83
N ARG A 394 -21.68 36.57 -5.58
CA ARG A 394 -20.78 36.68 -4.44
C ARG A 394 -19.43 36.03 -4.74
N VAL A 395 -18.36 36.62 -4.23
CA VAL A 395 -17.01 36.04 -4.21
C VAL A 395 -16.54 35.92 -2.77
N THR A 396 -16.22 34.70 -2.33
CA THR A 396 -15.70 34.42 -0.99
C THR A 396 -14.34 33.74 -1.03
N HIS A 397 -13.61 33.89 0.07
CA HIS A 397 -12.39 33.17 0.29
C HIS A 397 -12.69 31.78 0.87
N TRP A 398 -12.10 30.75 0.27
CA TRP A 398 -12.16 29.39 0.80
C TRP A 398 -11.02 29.19 1.80
N TYR A 399 -11.37 29.07 3.08
CA TYR A 399 -10.44 28.65 4.13
C TYR A 399 -10.44 27.12 4.12
N GLY A 400 -9.38 26.51 3.59
CA GLY A 400 -9.31 25.05 3.47
C GLY A 400 -9.52 24.34 4.80
N GLY A 401 -10.69 23.72 4.98
CA GLY A 401 -11.01 22.85 6.10
C GLY A 401 -11.30 23.57 7.43
N GLY A 402 -12.59 23.66 7.76
CA GLY A 402 -13.07 23.91 9.12
C GLY A 402 -13.37 25.38 9.46
N GLU A 403 -14.61 25.81 9.21
CA GLU A 403 -15.55 26.34 10.21
C GLU A 403 -16.72 26.98 9.47
N SER A 404 -17.82 26.23 9.39
CA SER A 404 -19.15 26.81 9.26
C SER A 404 -19.36 27.77 10.43
N SER A 405 -19.46 29.06 10.13
CA SER A 405 -19.94 30.06 11.06
C SER A 405 -20.90 31.00 10.35
N GLY A 406 -22.16 30.97 10.80
CA GLY A 406 -23.18 32.01 10.60
C GLY A 406 -23.95 31.95 9.30
#